data_AF-A0A1B3JGM2-F1
#
_entry.id   AF-A0A1B3JGM2-F1
#
_cell.length_a   1.000
_cell.length_b   1.000
_cell.length_c   1.000
_cell.angle_alpha   90.00
_cell.angle_beta   90.00
_cell.angle_gamma   90.00
#
_symmetry.space_group_name_H-M   'P 1'
#
loop_
_entity.id
_entity.type
_entity.pdbx_description
1 polymer ?
#
loop_
_entity_poly.entity_id
_entity_poly.type
_entity_poly.pdbx_seq_one_letter_code
_entity_poly.pdbx_strand_id
1 'polypeptide(L)'
;MFRFFIGILGILFLGLLISFGMGSLTIFVFAVFIPYFVIFVFAYYFLYFIIHFFYKKPFSSEFKFFLLIPTALSFWGYYELNSFYEEKTRVIELNKEKLFLRKALENLPSNIEISDRFIISTQDRFDNQGNPITFKWGELNLTSLDADGLYKIKVSSLNQPKELPKGMLCSSDIIFERKDESKQDVDDNTYRYENYRFDSCKIKNWILELNNQKIQLENFILHSNDKEYIGYKYDNIAGEIKKAANKLNLTHYWVAVLDGYARLDNEWIVDGIALLLNEEAQVISLLGTIQHSSGLNNIQIQGCLIKPSQFVALLSNPNNGRTAVDLEGVNTTCPSTIEPSFAYFNKPLNSETSFYNRVGDIQEQAKTLLSPFLFPDPDIRIAWKEELPRLYTIYSDNQIPFFWNNLKMKRLEFSNSSAYVELANDSLLKLETFYCAGIAYFKHNLYPIDNSLTKKNFTLIGCNINNGKMKLNNQDINLYSGKVSYFFPKNLSVENNEFFHHQEEDGKLVSDYIKIELEEELLIMKVEDSFYYLKKAILDNKGNVIALSGRLENENKEETFSLENGRYNDNGVGFKLFNFSKNEVDMTLSYYLSCKDFMTSQKNSYCDGAIQRHTYELIH
;
A
#
# COMPACT_ATOMS: atom_id res chain seq x y z
N MET A 1 37.00 -35.49 -39.89
CA MET A 1 36.70 -36.29 -38.68
C MET A 1 37.81 -36.19 -37.63
N PHE A 2 39.10 -36.39 -37.97
CA PHE A 2 40.21 -36.21 -37.02
C PHE A 2 40.21 -34.83 -36.33
N ARG A 3 40.04 -33.74 -37.10
CA ARG A 3 39.90 -32.38 -36.56
C ARG A 3 38.68 -32.19 -35.64
N PHE A 4 37.61 -32.96 -35.85
CA PHE A 4 36.40 -32.91 -35.02
C PHE A 4 36.62 -33.62 -33.68
N PHE A 5 37.27 -34.79 -33.68
CA PHE A 5 37.66 -35.49 -32.44
C PHE A 5 38.70 -34.72 -31.63
N ILE A 6 39.66 -34.05 -32.29
CA ILE A 6 40.61 -33.14 -31.62
C ILE A 6 39.88 -31.95 -31.01
N GLY A 7 38.89 -31.39 -31.71
CA GLY A 7 38.05 -30.30 -31.18
C GLY A 7 37.31 -30.72 -29.91
N ILE A 8 36.69 -31.89 -29.90
CA ILE A 8 36.00 -32.43 -28.71
C ILE A 8 36.99 -32.70 -27.57
N LEU A 9 38.16 -33.28 -27.85
CA LEU A 9 39.19 -33.51 -26.84
C LEU A 9 39.68 -32.18 -26.23
N GLY A 10 39.84 -31.15 -27.06
CA GLY A 10 40.19 -29.80 -26.62
C GLY A 10 39.13 -29.18 -25.71
N ILE A 11 37.84 -29.34 -26.04
CA ILE A 11 36.73 -28.88 -25.19
C ILE A 11 36.71 -29.62 -23.85
N LEU A 12 36.92 -30.94 -23.85
CA LEU A 12 36.98 -31.75 -22.61
C LEU A 12 38.16 -31.32 -21.72
N PHE A 13 39.34 -31.06 -22.31
CA PHE A 13 40.50 -30.56 -21.56
C PHE A 13 40.30 -29.14 -21.03
N LEU A 14 39.67 -28.26 -21.81
CA LEU A 14 39.34 -26.91 -21.36
C LEU A 14 38.32 -26.96 -20.20
N GLY A 15 37.31 -27.82 -20.30
CA GLY A 15 36.34 -28.08 -19.23
C GLY A 15 36.98 -28.64 -17.95
N LEU A 16 37.99 -29.52 -18.10
CA LEU A 16 38.81 -30.01 -16.99
C LEU A 16 39.56 -28.86 -16.30
N LEU A 17 40.23 -28.00 -17.07
CA LEU A 17 41.01 -26.86 -16.53
C LEU A 17 40.10 -25.83 -15.83
N ILE A 18 38.94 -25.53 -16.39
CA ILE A 18 37.95 -24.63 -15.76
C ILE A 18 37.43 -25.26 -14.46
N SER A 19 37.08 -26.55 -14.49
CA SER A 19 36.63 -27.29 -13.29
C SER A 19 37.71 -27.35 -12.21
N PHE A 20 38.98 -27.45 -12.60
CA PHE A 20 40.15 -27.37 -11.71
C PHE A 20 40.24 -26.01 -11.02
N GLY A 21 40.12 -24.92 -11.78
CA GLY A 21 40.17 -23.56 -11.23
C GLY A 21 39.01 -23.23 -10.30
N MET A 22 37.83 -23.82 -10.52
CA MET A 22 36.64 -23.59 -9.70
C MET A 22 36.51 -24.54 -8.49
N GLY A 23 37.42 -25.52 -8.33
CA GLY A 23 37.34 -26.50 -7.25
C GLY A 23 36.10 -27.40 -7.31
N SER A 24 35.52 -27.59 -8.50
CA SER A 24 34.27 -28.32 -8.70
C SER A 24 34.47 -29.83 -8.81
N LEU A 25 33.55 -30.62 -8.24
CA LEU A 25 33.52 -32.08 -8.37
C LEU A 25 33.38 -32.56 -9.83
N THR A 26 32.98 -31.69 -10.76
CA THR A 26 32.96 -31.95 -12.21
C THR A 26 34.33 -32.35 -12.76
N ILE A 27 35.42 -32.09 -12.03
CA ILE A 27 36.77 -32.47 -12.41
C ILE A 27 36.97 -33.99 -12.54
N PHE A 28 36.35 -34.77 -11.65
CA PHE A 28 36.45 -36.23 -11.67
C PHE A 28 35.73 -36.79 -12.90
N VAL A 29 34.66 -36.13 -13.33
CA VAL A 29 33.93 -36.48 -14.55
C VAL A 29 34.81 -36.28 -15.77
N PHE A 30 35.40 -35.08 -15.96
CA PHE A 30 36.30 -34.85 -17.09
C PHE A 30 37.54 -35.77 -17.05
N ALA A 31 38.10 -36.02 -15.86
CA ALA A 31 39.26 -36.90 -15.68
C ALA A 31 38.97 -38.36 -16.07
N VAL A 32 37.72 -38.84 -15.92
CA VAL A 32 37.29 -40.18 -16.36
C VAL A 32 36.86 -40.19 -17.82
N PHE A 33 36.20 -39.14 -18.30
CA PHE A 33 35.70 -39.06 -19.68
C PHE A 33 36.83 -38.91 -20.71
N ILE A 34 37.90 -38.18 -20.39
CA ILE A 34 39.05 -38.01 -21.29
C ILE A 34 39.68 -39.37 -21.68
N PRO A 35 40.09 -40.25 -20.75
CA PRO A 35 40.67 -41.54 -21.11
C PRO A 35 39.65 -42.45 -21.82
N TYR A 36 38.38 -42.43 -21.43
CA TYR A 36 37.33 -43.18 -22.14
C TYR A 36 37.16 -42.70 -23.59
N PHE A 37 37.17 -41.38 -23.81
CA PHE A 37 37.10 -40.80 -25.14
C PHE A 37 38.33 -41.14 -25.97
N VAL A 38 39.53 -41.13 -25.38
CA VAL A 38 40.77 -41.56 -26.05
C VAL A 38 40.71 -43.05 -26.44
N ILE A 39 40.25 -43.92 -25.55
CA ILE A 39 40.04 -45.35 -25.84
C ILE A 39 39.01 -45.54 -26.95
N PHE A 40 37.92 -44.78 -26.93
CA PHE A 40 36.89 -44.82 -27.95
C PHE A 40 37.42 -44.38 -29.32
N VAL A 41 38.17 -43.27 -29.38
CA VAL A 41 38.81 -42.79 -30.60
C VAL A 41 39.83 -43.81 -31.11
N PHE A 42 40.59 -44.43 -30.21
CA PHE A 42 41.55 -45.48 -30.57
C PHE A 42 40.85 -46.70 -31.16
N ALA A 43 39.79 -47.20 -30.51
CA ALA A 43 38.97 -48.30 -31.01
C ALA A 43 38.32 -47.94 -32.35
N TYR A 44 37.82 -46.72 -32.50
CA TYR A 44 37.27 -46.20 -33.76
C TYR A 44 38.31 -46.22 -34.88
N TYR A 45 39.54 -45.74 -34.63
CA TYR A 45 40.61 -45.75 -35.63
C TYR A 45 41.12 -47.15 -35.94
N PHE A 46 41.16 -48.04 -34.95
CA PHE A 46 41.52 -49.43 -35.13
C PHE A 46 40.48 -50.18 -35.99
N LEU A 47 39.18 -49.99 -35.71
CA LEU A 47 38.08 -50.49 -36.53
C LEU A 47 38.07 -49.86 -37.92
N TYR A 48 38.29 -48.55 -38.03
CA TYR A 48 38.44 -47.85 -39.31
C TYR A 48 39.61 -48.43 -40.11
N PHE A 49 40.75 -48.70 -39.47
CA PHE A 49 41.93 -49.29 -40.11
C PHE A 49 41.66 -50.71 -40.60
N ILE A 50 41.08 -51.57 -39.76
CA ILE A 50 40.67 -52.93 -40.14
C ILE A 50 39.69 -52.87 -41.32
N ILE A 51 38.67 -52.03 -41.23
CA ILE A 51 37.63 -51.93 -42.27
C ILE A 51 38.18 -51.32 -43.55
N HIS A 52 39.08 -50.34 -43.48
CA HIS A 52 39.72 -49.75 -44.66
C HIS A 52 40.69 -50.73 -45.35
N PHE A 53 41.34 -51.61 -44.56
CA PHE A 53 42.17 -52.70 -45.06
C PHE A 53 41.34 -53.72 -45.85
N PHE A 54 40.10 -53.99 -45.43
CA PHE A 54 39.20 -54.94 -46.09
C PHE A 54 38.24 -54.31 -47.13
N TYR A 55 37.90 -53.03 -47.04
CA TYR A 55 36.89 -52.35 -47.84
C TYR A 55 37.32 -50.91 -48.23
N LYS A 56 37.57 -50.68 -49.52
CA LYS A 56 37.99 -49.38 -50.10
C LYS A 56 36.86 -48.31 -50.21
N LYS A 57 35.80 -48.33 -49.39
CA LYS A 57 34.69 -47.34 -49.45
C LYS A 57 34.46 -46.62 -48.10
N PRO A 58 34.06 -45.33 -48.11
CA PRO A 58 33.75 -44.57 -46.90
C PRO A 58 32.39 -44.99 -46.27
N PHE A 59 32.26 -44.85 -44.94
CA PHE A 59 31.08 -45.24 -44.14
C PHE A 59 29.78 -44.50 -44.54
N SER A 60 28.64 -45.21 -44.48
CA SER A 60 27.28 -44.67 -44.73
C SER A 60 26.83 -43.68 -43.64
N SER A 61 25.83 -42.85 -43.92
CA SER A 61 25.31 -41.85 -42.97
C SER A 61 24.66 -42.47 -41.74
N GLU A 62 24.05 -43.65 -41.88
CA GLU A 62 23.39 -44.39 -40.79
C GLU A 62 24.40 -44.81 -39.71
N PHE A 63 25.60 -45.23 -40.11
CA PHE A 63 26.65 -45.63 -39.17
C PHE A 63 27.22 -44.42 -38.39
N LYS A 64 27.26 -43.24 -39.03
CA LYS A 64 27.63 -41.98 -38.37
C LYS A 64 26.58 -41.55 -37.33
N PHE A 65 25.30 -41.84 -37.57
CA PHE A 65 24.22 -41.54 -36.63
C PHE A 65 24.25 -42.46 -35.41
N PHE A 66 24.57 -43.75 -35.59
CA PHE A 66 24.77 -44.69 -34.48
C PHE A 66 25.88 -44.25 -33.50
N LEU A 67 26.88 -43.51 -34.00
CA LEU A 67 27.97 -42.96 -33.19
C LEU A 67 27.58 -41.69 -32.39
N LEU A 68 26.43 -41.06 -32.67
CA LEU A 68 25.90 -39.95 -31.87
C LEU A 68 25.15 -40.42 -30.62
N ILE A 69 24.60 -41.64 -30.64
CA ILE A 69 23.81 -42.24 -29.54
C ILE A 69 24.59 -42.29 -28.20
N PRO A 70 25.88 -42.70 -28.15
CA PRO A 70 26.67 -42.67 -26.91
C PRO A 70 26.85 -41.27 -26.33
N THR A 71 26.86 -40.25 -27.19
CA THR A 71 27.02 -38.84 -26.78
C THR A 71 25.75 -38.35 -26.09
N ALA A 72 24.57 -38.66 -26.64
CA ALA A 72 23.29 -38.31 -26.03
C ALA A 72 23.03 -39.06 -24.71
N LEU A 73 23.37 -40.36 -24.65
CA LEU A 73 23.24 -41.15 -23.41
C LEU A 73 24.17 -40.67 -22.29
N SER A 74 25.36 -40.15 -22.63
CA SER A 74 26.26 -39.54 -21.65
C SER A 74 25.67 -38.27 -21.00
N PHE A 75 24.97 -37.44 -21.78
CA PHE A 75 24.29 -36.24 -21.26
C PHE A 75 23.07 -36.60 -20.40
N TRP A 76 22.29 -37.62 -20.78
CA TRP A 76 21.18 -38.10 -19.95
C TRP A 76 21.69 -38.67 -18.62
N GLY A 77 22.74 -39.51 -18.66
CA GLY A 77 23.37 -40.05 -17.46
C GLY A 77 23.93 -38.96 -16.53
N TYR A 78 24.44 -37.85 -17.08
CA TYR A 78 24.86 -36.69 -16.29
C TYR A 78 23.69 -36.02 -15.56
N TYR A 79 22.55 -35.83 -16.22
CA TYR A 79 21.38 -35.19 -15.60
C TYR A 79 20.81 -36.03 -14.45
N GLU A 80 20.66 -37.34 -14.66
CA GLU A 80 20.21 -38.28 -13.62
C GLU A 80 21.20 -38.36 -12.45
N LEU A 81 22.50 -38.37 -12.73
CA LEU A 81 23.53 -38.41 -11.69
C LEU A 81 23.56 -37.11 -10.87
N ASN A 82 23.41 -35.95 -11.51
CA ASN A 82 23.38 -34.66 -10.82
C ASN A 82 22.13 -34.55 -9.93
N SER A 83 20.96 -34.95 -10.43
CA SER A 83 19.72 -35.03 -9.65
C SER A 83 19.88 -35.93 -8.42
N PHE A 84 20.50 -37.12 -8.60
CA PHE A 84 20.79 -38.04 -7.49
C PHE A 84 21.77 -37.44 -6.46
N TYR A 85 22.80 -36.70 -6.89
CA TYR A 85 23.74 -36.04 -5.97
C TYR A 85 23.10 -34.87 -5.23
N GLU A 86 22.26 -34.06 -5.88
CA GLU A 86 21.53 -32.98 -5.24
C GLU A 86 20.56 -33.50 -4.18
N GLU A 87 19.80 -34.55 -4.49
CA GLU A 87 18.90 -35.20 -3.54
C GLU A 87 19.66 -35.78 -2.34
N LYS A 88 20.78 -36.48 -2.59
CA LYS A 88 21.62 -37.04 -1.52
C LYS A 88 22.27 -35.96 -0.66
N THR A 89 22.73 -34.86 -1.26
CA THR A 89 23.32 -33.73 -0.55
C THR A 89 22.29 -33.06 0.34
N ARG A 90 21.07 -32.83 -0.17
CA ARG A 90 19.94 -32.30 0.60
C ARG A 90 19.60 -33.19 1.80
N VAL A 91 19.58 -34.52 1.62
CA VAL A 91 19.34 -35.46 2.73
C VAL A 91 20.47 -35.41 3.77
N ILE A 92 21.73 -35.25 3.36
CA ILE A 92 22.87 -35.11 4.28
C ILE A 92 22.77 -33.80 5.07
N GLU A 93 22.46 -32.69 4.41
CA GLU A 93 22.27 -31.38 5.04
C GLU A 93 21.10 -31.39 6.02
N LEU A 94 19.93 -31.92 5.61
CA LEU A 94 18.78 -32.10 6.50
C LEU A 94 19.13 -32.92 7.75
N ASN A 95 19.84 -34.04 7.59
CA ASN A 95 20.25 -34.86 8.73
C ASN A 95 21.28 -34.15 9.63
N LYS A 96 22.16 -33.33 9.05
CA LYS A 96 23.13 -32.51 9.79
C LYS A 96 22.42 -31.43 10.61
N GLU A 97 21.43 -30.76 10.04
CA GLU A 97 20.62 -29.77 10.76
C GLU A 97 19.78 -30.41 11.86
N LYS A 98 19.14 -31.57 11.59
CA LYS A 98 18.43 -32.34 12.61
C LYS A 98 19.36 -32.73 13.77
N LEU A 99 20.61 -33.07 13.46
CA LEU A 99 21.62 -33.36 14.47
C LEU A 99 21.95 -32.12 15.31
N PHE A 100 22.10 -30.94 14.68
CA PHE A 100 22.33 -29.69 15.40
C PHE A 100 21.15 -29.30 16.30
N LEU A 101 19.92 -29.43 15.80
CA LEU A 101 18.72 -29.22 16.61
C LEU A 101 18.68 -30.20 17.79
N ARG A 102 18.93 -31.50 17.56
CA ARG A 102 19.00 -32.48 18.64
C ARG A 102 20.06 -32.13 19.68
N LYS A 103 21.24 -31.65 19.26
CA LYS A 103 22.32 -31.24 20.18
C LYS A 103 21.96 -30.02 21.03
N ALA A 104 21.12 -29.13 20.51
CA ALA A 104 20.62 -27.98 21.24
C ALA A 104 19.57 -28.34 22.31
N LEU A 105 19.05 -29.58 22.28
CA LEU A 105 18.03 -30.06 23.20
C LEU A 105 18.63 -31.02 24.22
N GLU A 106 18.28 -30.80 25.49
CA GLU A 106 18.69 -31.68 26.57
C GLU A 106 17.59 -32.67 26.92
N ASN A 107 17.96 -33.90 27.28
CA ASN A 107 17.06 -34.96 27.70
C ASN A 107 15.96 -35.31 26.69
N LEU A 108 16.15 -35.06 25.39
CA LEU A 108 15.23 -35.53 24.35
C LEU A 108 15.34 -37.07 24.22
N PRO A 109 14.26 -37.83 24.49
CA PRO A 109 14.27 -39.27 24.31
C PRO A 109 14.78 -39.71 22.93
N SER A 110 15.56 -40.80 22.90
CA SER A 110 16.16 -41.34 21.66
C SER A 110 15.13 -41.87 20.67
N ASN A 111 13.94 -42.25 21.14
CA ASN A 111 12.83 -42.76 20.35
C ASN A 111 11.89 -41.68 19.78
N ILE A 112 12.16 -40.40 20.05
CA ILE A 112 11.42 -39.29 19.43
C ILE A 112 12.18 -38.88 18.17
N GLU A 113 11.51 -38.92 17.03
CA GLU A 113 12.06 -38.48 15.75
C GLU A 113 11.86 -36.98 15.57
N ILE A 114 12.80 -36.34 14.88
CA ILE A 114 12.68 -34.96 14.42
C ILE A 114 12.15 -35.02 12.98
N SER A 115 10.97 -34.45 12.74
CA SER A 115 10.35 -34.46 11.41
C SER A 115 11.23 -33.74 10.37
N ASP A 116 10.97 -33.93 9.08
CA ASP A 116 11.64 -33.19 8.01
C ASP A 116 11.35 -31.68 8.04
N ARG A 117 10.36 -31.25 8.83
CA ARG A 117 10.05 -29.85 9.10
C ARG A 117 10.58 -29.37 10.45
N PHE A 118 11.51 -30.11 11.07
CA PHE A 118 12.12 -29.74 12.36
C PHE A 118 11.12 -29.61 13.51
N ILE A 119 10.02 -30.36 13.45
CA ILE A 119 8.98 -30.40 14.49
C ILE A 119 9.24 -31.58 15.43
N ILE A 120 9.15 -31.30 16.73
CA ILE A 120 9.31 -32.24 17.84
C ILE A 120 8.08 -32.09 18.74
N SER A 121 7.38 -33.19 19.03
CA SER A 121 6.24 -33.18 19.96
C SER A 121 6.19 -34.42 20.84
N THR A 122 5.91 -34.19 22.12
CA THR A 122 5.65 -35.19 23.16
C THR A 122 4.33 -34.94 23.87
N GLN A 123 3.48 -34.04 23.35
CA GLN A 123 2.24 -33.60 24.00
C GLN A 123 1.31 -34.76 24.43
N ASP A 124 1.28 -35.85 23.67
CA ASP A 124 0.44 -37.04 23.95
C ASP A 124 1.21 -38.22 24.54
N ARG A 125 2.46 -38.02 24.99
CA ARG A 125 3.30 -39.10 25.53
C ARG A 125 3.49 -38.95 27.03
N PHE A 126 3.21 -40.03 27.73
CA PHE A 126 3.36 -40.12 29.18
C PHE A 126 4.38 -41.19 29.54
N ASP A 127 5.12 -40.96 30.63
CA ASP A 127 5.96 -41.98 31.22
C ASP A 127 5.12 -43.10 31.89
N ASN A 128 5.78 -44.14 32.39
CA ASN A 128 5.12 -45.27 33.06
C ASN A 128 4.39 -44.87 34.36
N GLN A 129 4.57 -43.63 34.84
CA GLN A 129 3.94 -43.07 36.04
C GLN A 129 2.80 -42.10 35.69
N GLY A 130 2.53 -41.88 34.40
CA GLY A 130 1.48 -40.98 33.92
C GLY A 130 1.89 -39.50 33.84
N ASN A 131 3.18 -39.15 33.98
CA ASN A 131 3.65 -37.77 33.79
C ASN A 131 3.96 -37.50 32.32
N PRO A 132 3.70 -36.29 31.81
CA PRO A 132 4.03 -35.92 30.44
C PRO A 132 5.55 -36.01 30.22
N ILE A 133 5.95 -36.65 29.12
CA ILE A 133 7.36 -36.70 28.72
C ILE A 133 7.77 -35.31 28.23
N THR A 134 8.84 -34.76 28.79
CA THR A 134 9.37 -33.44 28.43
C THR A 134 10.83 -33.52 28.01
N PHE A 135 11.28 -32.53 27.24
CA PHE A 135 12.68 -32.29 26.93
C PHE A 135 13.03 -30.82 27.23
N LYS A 136 14.30 -30.47 27.24
CA LYS A 136 14.75 -29.12 27.63
C LYS A 136 15.34 -28.35 26.46
N TRP A 137 15.10 -27.05 26.48
CA TRP A 137 15.77 -26.08 25.60
C TRP A 137 16.13 -24.85 26.42
N GLY A 138 17.42 -24.73 26.78
CA GLY A 138 17.89 -23.79 27.80
C GLY A 138 17.16 -24.02 29.12
N GLU A 139 16.50 -22.98 29.62
CA GLU A 139 15.76 -23.00 30.89
C GLU A 139 14.33 -23.55 30.77
N LEU A 140 13.85 -23.83 29.56
CA LEU A 140 12.47 -24.25 29.30
C LEU A 140 12.34 -25.78 29.26
N ASN A 141 11.33 -26.30 29.95
CA ASN A 141 10.86 -27.68 29.87
C ASN A 141 9.73 -27.74 28.84
N LEU A 142 9.97 -28.39 27.72
CA LEU A 142 9.14 -28.39 26.53
C LEU A 142 8.37 -29.69 26.36
N THR A 143 7.16 -29.57 25.83
CA THR A 143 6.36 -30.66 25.27
C THR A 143 6.29 -30.61 23.75
N SER A 144 6.61 -29.47 23.14
CA SER A 144 6.83 -29.37 21.70
C SER A 144 7.79 -28.24 21.35
N LEU A 145 8.47 -28.40 20.22
CA LEU A 145 9.31 -27.41 19.60
C LEU A 145 9.15 -27.54 18.08
N ASP A 146 8.90 -26.42 17.44
CA ASP A 146 8.78 -26.26 16.00
C ASP A 146 9.80 -25.22 15.57
N ALA A 147 10.79 -25.69 14.80
CA ALA A 147 11.84 -24.86 14.23
C ALA A 147 11.77 -24.88 12.69
N ASP A 148 10.56 -24.94 12.12
CA ASP A 148 10.31 -24.80 10.67
C ASP A 148 10.64 -23.35 10.23
N GLY A 149 11.96 -23.09 10.13
CA GLY A 149 12.57 -21.79 9.87
C GLY A 149 13.65 -21.40 10.90
N LEU A 150 14.83 -20.99 10.42
CA LEU A 150 15.98 -20.61 11.28
C LEU A 150 15.76 -19.37 12.15
N TYR A 151 14.76 -18.55 11.81
CA TYR A 151 14.58 -17.23 12.43
C TYR A 151 13.57 -17.23 13.58
N LYS A 152 12.64 -18.20 13.59
CA LYS A 152 11.55 -18.28 14.56
C LYS A 152 11.40 -19.71 15.07
N ILE A 153 11.43 -19.87 16.38
CA ILE A 153 11.18 -21.15 17.05
C ILE A 153 9.90 -21.00 17.87
N LYS A 154 8.96 -21.89 17.63
CA LYS A 154 7.71 -21.96 18.37
C LYS A 154 7.77 -23.13 19.35
N VAL A 155 7.44 -22.91 20.61
CA VAL A 155 7.54 -23.93 21.66
C VAL A 155 6.28 -24.03 22.51
N SER A 156 5.96 -25.22 22.98
CA SER A 156 5.05 -25.42 24.11
C SER A 156 5.87 -25.79 25.33
N SER A 157 5.79 -24.97 26.38
CA SER A 157 6.55 -25.18 27.62
C SER A 157 5.65 -25.33 28.84
N LEU A 158 6.08 -26.16 29.81
CA LEU A 158 5.42 -26.32 31.10
C LEU A 158 5.78 -25.20 32.09
N ASN A 159 6.95 -24.59 31.96
CA ASN A 159 7.37 -23.42 32.73
C ASN A 159 7.35 -22.16 31.86
N GLN A 160 7.27 -21.01 32.54
CA GLN A 160 7.14 -19.72 31.87
C GLN A 160 8.53 -19.13 31.54
N PRO A 161 8.66 -18.35 30.45
CA PRO A 161 9.83 -17.54 30.18
C PRO A 161 10.12 -16.57 31.34
N LYS A 162 11.40 -16.28 31.59
CA LYS A 162 11.81 -15.33 32.64
C LYS A 162 11.55 -13.88 32.24
N GLU A 163 11.41 -13.66 30.95
CA GLU A 163 11.22 -12.38 30.26
C GLU A 163 9.75 -11.90 30.27
N LEU A 164 8.83 -12.61 30.93
CA LEU A 164 7.44 -12.16 31.06
C LEU A 164 7.28 -11.11 32.18
N PRO A 165 6.31 -10.19 32.04
CA PRO A 165 5.89 -9.34 33.15
C PRO A 165 5.47 -10.18 34.35
N LYS A 166 5.76 -9.67 35.55
CA LYS A 166 5.43 -10.31 36.81
C LYS A 166 3.93 -10.55 36.91
N GLY A 167 3.55 -11.81 37.13
CA GLY A 167 2.15 -12.21 37.29
C GLY A 167 1.42 -12.54 35.98
N MET A 168 2.06 -12.37 34.82
CA MET A 168 1.54 -12.89 33.55
C MET A 168 1.99 -14.32 33.30
N LEU A 169 1.14 -15.09 32.61
CA LEU A 169 1.37 -16.49 32.26
C LEU A 169 0.96 -16.68 30.79
N CYS A 170 1.72 -17.42 30.00
CA CYS A 170 1.33 -17.82 28.66
C CYS A 170 0.34 -19.01 28.70
N SER A 171 -0.64 -19.06 27.78
CA SER A 171 -1.65 -20.13 27.66
C SER A 171 -1.15 -21.33 26.85
N SER A 172 -0.53 -21.09 25.71
CA SER A 172 0.20 -22.06 24.89
C SER A 172 0.95 -21.34 23.76
N ASP A 173 1.87 -22.04 23.09
CA ASP A 173 2.65 -21.54 21.94
C ASP A 173 3.43 -20.25 22.23
N ILE A 174 4.64 -20.40 22.77
CA ILE A 174 5.59 -19.32 22.98
C ILE A 174 6.51 -19.22 21.76
N ILE A 175 6.72 -18.01 21.27
CA ILE A 175 7.53 -17.74 20.09
C ILE A 175 8.83 -17.07 20.53
N PHE A 176 9.93 -17.60 19.99
CA PHE A 176 11.27 -17.10 20.16
C PHE A 176 11.86 -16.71 18.81
N GLU A 177 12.56 -15.60 18.77
CA GLU A 177 13.22 -15.10 17.55
C GLU A 177 14.72 -15.10 17.68
N ARG A 178 15.41 -15.36 16.58
CA ARG A 178 16.87 -15.34 16.52
C ARG A 178 17.39 -13.92 16.70
N LYS A 179 18.44 -13.74 17.53
CA LYS A 179 19.06 -12.44 17.80
C LYS A 179 19.78 -11.86 16.58
N ASP A 180 20.42 -12.72 15.79
CA ASP A 180 21.19 -12.34 14.59
C ASP A 180 20.60 -13.01 13.33
N GLU A 181 19.92 -12.19 12.53
CA GLU A 181 19.25 -12.60 11.29
C GLU A 181 20.20 -12.59 10.07
N SER A 182 21.42 -12.06 10.21
CA SER A 182 22.36 -11.95 9.08
C SER A 182 23.06 -13.27 8.72
N LYS A 183 23.01 -14.25 9.62
CA LYS A 183 23.67 -15.55 9.47
C LYS A 183 22.76 -16.55 8.75
N GLN A 184 23.07 -16.80 7.48
CA GLN A 184 22.38 -17.79 6.65
C GLN A 184 22.90 -19.22 6.85
N ASP A 185 24.17 -19.39 7.24
CA ASP A 185 24.76 -20.71 7.44
C ASP A 185 24.26 -21.36 8.75
N VAL A 186 23.91 -22.64 8.66
CA VAL A 186 23.50 -23.47 9.81
C VAL A 186 24.71 -24.21 10.38
N ASP A 187 25.08 -23.84 11.61
CA ASP A 187 26.10 -24.49 12.43
C ASP A 187 25.51 -25.14 13.71
N ASP A 188 26.39 -25.71 14.53
CA ASP A 188 26.03 -26.40 15.78
C ASP A 188 25.49 -25.49 16.89
N ASN A 189 25.63 -24.18 16.74
CA ASN A 189 25.11 -23.18 17.67
C ASN A 189 23.76 -22.61 17.21
N THR A 190 23.37 -22.80 15.95
CA THR A 190 22.18 -22.19 15.33
C THR A 190 20.90 -22.33 16.16
N TYR A 191 20.66 -23.51 16.74
CA TYR A 191 19.43 -23.81 17.48
C TYR A 191 19.57 -23.65 19.00
N ARG A 192 20.70 -23.14 19.50
CA ARG A 192 20.90 -22.96 20.95
C ARG A 192 20.04 -21.83 21.50
N TYR A 193 19.44 -22.04 22.68
CA TYR A 193 18.53 -21.11 23.36
C TYR A 193 19.11 -19.69 23.48
N GLU A 194 20.39 -19.56 23.77
CA GLU A 194 21.06 -18.27 23.99
C GLU A 194 21.08 -17.38 22.74
N ASN A 195 20.93 -17.98 21.56
CA ASN A 195 20.87 -17.26 20.28
C ASN A 195 19.47 -16.75 19.95
N TYR A 196 18.48 -17.08 20.78
CA TYR A 196 17.10 -16.61 20.65
C TYR A 196 16.72 -15.72 21.82
N ARG A 197 15.67 -14.93 21.61
CA ARG A 197 15.03 -14.08 22.60
C ARG A 197 13.52 -14.31 22.55
N PHE A 198 12.87 -14.10 23.68
CA PHE A 198 11.41 -14.13 23.74
C PHE A 198 10.84 -13.05 22.81
N ASP A 199 9.93 -13.46 21.92
CA ASP A 199 9.23 -12.55 21.02
C ASP A 199 7.80 -12.35 21.49
N SER A 200 7.02 -13.43 21.53
CA SER A 200 5.60 -13.34 21.83
C SER A 200 5.00 -14.60 22.44
N CYS A 201 3.88 -14.44 23.13
CA CYS A 201 3.05 -15.58 23.52
C CYS A 201 1.59 -15.18 23.69
N LYS A 202 0.69 -16.17 23.62
CA LYS A 202 -0.70 -15.97 24.04
C LYS A 202 -0.78 -15.99 25.56
N ILE A 203 -1.48 -15.05 26.16
CA ILE A 203 -1.61 -14.96 27.62
C ILE A 203 -2.79 -15.76 28.15
N LYS A 204 -2.55 -16.46 29.25
CA LYS A 204 -3.50 -17.24 30.05
C LYS A 204 -4.25 -16.29 30.97
N ASN A 205 -5.47 -15.94 30.55
CA ASN A 205 -6.49 -15.25 31.33
C ASN A 205 -5.94 -14.07 32.17
N TRP A 206 -5.86 -12.89 31.57
CA TRP A 206 -5.52 -11.67 32.28
C TRP A 206 -6.73 -10.75 32.38
N ILE A 207 -6.92 -10.11 33.53
CA ILE A 207 -7.97 -9.13 33.74
C ILE A 207 -7.34 -7.75 33.67
N LEU A 208 -7.73 -7.00 32.65
CA LEU A 208 -7.40 -5.59 32.53
C LEU A 208 -8.55 -4.75 33.11
N GLU A 209 -8.23 -3.76 33.92
CA GLU A 209 -9.22 -2.79 34.41
C GLU A 209 -9.05 -1.46 33.65
N LEU A 210 -10.04 -1.08 32.83
CA LEU A 210 -10.08 0.21 32.13
C LEU A 210 -11.40 0.91 32.48
N ASN A 211 -11.35 2.16 32.94
CA ASN A 211 -12.55 2.91 33.38
C ASN A 211 -13.49 2.10 34.29
N ASN A 212 -12.96 1.47 35.34
CA ASN A 212 -13.70 0.58 36.25
C ASN A 212 -14.42 -0.61 35.58
N GLN A 213 -14.14 -0.88 34.30
CA GLN A 213 -14.60 -2.06 33.59
C GLN A 213 -13.51 -3.12 33.65
N LYS A 214 -13.87 -4.33 34.08
CA LYS A 214 -12.99 -5.50 34.04
C LYS A 214 -13.13 -6.17 32.68
N ILE A 215 -12.06 -6.15 31.92
CA ILE A 215 -11.96 -6.74 30.60
C ILE A 215 -11.16 -8.03 30.74
N GLN A 216 -11.82 -9.15 30.50
CA GLN A 216 -11.18 -10.45 30.45
C GLN A 216 -10.48 -10.60 29.10
N LEU A 217 -9.16 -10.72 29.12
CA LEU A 217 -8.33 -10.92 27.94
C LEU A 217 -7.85 -12.37 27.94
N GLU A 218 -8.55 -13.22 27.19
CA GLU A 218 -8.17 -14.63 26.99
C GLU A 218 -7.48 -14.79 25.63
N ASN A 219 -6.32 -15.44 25.61
CA ASN A 219 -5.56 -15.75 24.38
C ASN A 219 -5.09 -14.54 23.56
N PHE A 220 -5.08 -13.33 24.13
CA PHE A 220 -4.44 -12.18 23.48
C PHE A 220 -2.92 -12.41 23.38
N ILE A 221 -2.30 -11.84 22.36
CA ILE A 221 -0.88 -12.00 22.10
C ILE A 221 -0.12 -10.85 22.76
N LEU A 222 0.80 -11.19 23.65
CA LEU A 222 1.76 -10.29 24.25
C LEU A 222 3.06 -10.36 23.44
N HIS A 223 3.60 -9.21 23.09
CA HIS A 223 4.89 -9.06 22.41
C HIS A 223 5.91 -8.35 23.33
N SER A 224 7.16 -8.79 23.28
CA SER A 224 8.30 -8.07 23.88
C SER A 224 8.85 -7.02 22.92
N ASN A 225 9.34 -5.91 23.45
CA ASN A 225 9.79 -4.78 22.65
C ASN A 225 11.24 -4.89 22.09
N ASP A 226 11.83 -6.08 22.05
CA ASP A 226 13.23 -6.17 21.63
C ASP A 226 13.48 -5.87 20.12
N LYS A 227 12.45 -5.70 19.26
CA LYS A 227 12.53 -5.15 17.89
C LYS A 227 11.17 -4.72 17.29
N GLU A 228 11.26 -4.06 16.12
CA GLU A 228 10.22 -3.54 15.21
C GLU A 228 9.12 -4.52 14.73
N TYR A 229 9.14 -5.79 15.13
CA TYR A 229 8.26 -6.81 14.56
C TYR A 229 7.01 -7.05 15.42
N ILE A 230 6.17 -6.02 15.52
CA ILE A 230 4.77 -6.23 15.88
C ILE A 230 4.16 -6.83 14.61
N GLY A 231 4.06 -8.18 14.54
CA GLY A 231 3.96 -8.91 13.25
C GLY A 231 2.88 -8.41 12.28
N TYR A 232 2.98 -8.77 10.99
CA TYR A 232 2.18 -8.38 9.80
C TYR A 232 0.76 -7.76 9.96
N LYS A 233 0.00 -8.09 11.02
CA LYS A 233 -1.26 -7.42 11.37
C LYS A 233 -1.05 -6.00 11.96
N TYR A 234 0.18 -5.62 12.34
CA TYR A 234 0.49 -4.44 13.15
C TYR A 234 1.60 -3.54 12.58
N ASP A 235 2.10 -3.81 11.36
CA ASP A 235 3.16 -3.03 10.71
C ASP A 235 2.86 -1.52 10.65
N ASN A 236 1.58 -1.15 10.58
CA ASN A 236 1.13 0.25 10.49
C ASN A 236 1.24 1.04 11.81
N ILE A 237 1.39 0.39 12.98
CA ILE A 237 1.44 1.07 14.29
C ILE A 237 2.77 0.89 15.03
N ALA A 238 3.64 -0.01 14.57
CA ALA A 238 4.94 -0.27 15.19
C ALA A 238 5.83 0.98 15.32
N GLY A 239 5.86 1.83 14.30
CA GLY A 239 6.60 3.09 14.33
C GLY A 239 6.09 4.05 15.41
N GLU A 240 4.77 4.11 15.61
CA GLU A 240 4.15 4.99 16.62
C GLU A 240 4.35 4.45 18.03
N ILE A 241 4.35 3.13 18.23
CA ILE A 241 4.66 2.47 19.50
C ILE A 241 6.10 2.80 19.95
N LYS A 242 7.07 2.74 19.03
CA LYS A 242 8.47 3.09 19.32
C LYS A 242 8.63 4.57 19.69
N LYS A 243 7.95 5.47 18.98
CA LYS A 243 7.94 6.91 19.31
C LYS A 243 7.33 7.15 20.69
N ALA A 244 6.19 6.51 20.97
CA ALA A 244 5.51 6.57 22.25
C ALA A 244 6.39 6.11 23.41
N ALA A 245 7.06 4.97 23.26
CA ALA A 245 7.94 4.45 24.29
C ALA A 245 9.17 5.33 24.54
N ASN A 246 9.79 5.85 23.47
CA ASN A 246 10.90 6.80 23.61
C ASN A 246 10.46 8.05 24.37
N LYS A 247 9.25 8.57 24.07
CA LYS A 247 8.67 9.71 24.77
C LYS A 247 8.40 9.42 26.25
N LEU A 248 8.01 8.20 26.58
CA LEU A 248 7.82 7.72 27.96
C LEU A 248 9.13 7.26 28.63
N ASN A 249 10.28 7.37 27.96
CA ASN A 249 11.59 6.89 28.42
C ASN A 249 11.60 5.40 28.82
N LEU A 250 10.85 4.55 28.11
CA LEU A 250 10.77 3.13 28.38
C LEU A 250 11.91 2.37 27.68
N THR A 251 12.72 1.65 28.45
CA THR A 251 13.80 0.80 27.93
C THR A 251 13.38 -0.66 27.78
N HIS A 252 12.49 -1.14 28.65
CA HIS A 252 11.87 -2.45 28.60
C HIS A 252 10.36 -2.27 28.79
N TYR A 253 9.58 -2.82 27.86
CA TYR A 253 8.12 -2.82 27.93
C TYR A 253 7.56 -3.95 27.07
N TRP A 254 6.30 -4.26 27.32
CA TRP A 254 5.55 -5.22 26.52
C TRP A 254 4.38 -4.54 25.86
N VAL A 255 3.99 -5.08 24.71
CA VAL A 255 2.91 -4.57 23.89
C VAL A 255 1.86 -5.64 23.74
N ALA A 256 0.60 -5.25 23.89
CA ALA A 256 -0.56 -6.07 23.55
C ALA A 256 -1.59 -5.21 22.83
N VAL A 257 -2.24 -5.73 21.80
CA VAL A 257 -3.32 -5.00 21.12
C VAL A 257 -4.65 -5.50 21.63
N LEU A 258 -5.51 -4.56 22.00
CA LEU A 258 -6.87 -4.84 22.44
C LEU A 258 -7.81 -4.99 21.26
N ASP A 259 -8.65 -6.01 21.30
CA ASP A 259 -9.81 -6.11 20.43
C ASP A 259 -10.91 -5.19 20.95
N GLY A 260 -11.24 -4.14 20.22
CA GLY A 260 -12.25 -3.19 20.66
C GLY A 260 -12.03 -1.79 20.12
N TYR A 261 -12.82 -0.86 20.65
CA TYR A 261 -12.62 0.56 20.42
C TYR A 261 -12.94 1.35 21.69
N ALA A 262 -12.49 2.60 21.75
CA ALA A 262 -12.86 3.53 22.82
C ALA A 262 -13.55 4.78 22.26
N ARG A 263 -14.31 5.46 23.10
CA ARG A 263 -14.89 6.77 22.82
C ARG A 263 -14.29 7.84 23.72
N LEU A 264 -14.01 9.01 23.14
CA LEU A 264 -13.61 10.21 23.87
C LEU A 264 -14.70 11.29 23.71
N ASP A 265 -15.27 11.75 24.82
CA ASP A 265 -16.36 12.75 24.87
C ASP A 265 -17.57 12.44 23.97
N ASN A 266 -17.80 11.15 23.63
CA ASN A 266 -18.76 10.65 22.64
C ASN A 266 -18.60 11.18 21.20
N GLU A 267 -17.69 12.14 20.99
CA GLU A 267 -17.43 12.78 19.71
C GLU A 267 -16.32 12.06 18.94
N TRP A 268 -15.39 11.39 19.62
CA TRP A 268 -14.22 10.77 19.01
C TRP A 268 -14.17 9.28 19.28
N ILE A 269 -13.59 8.56 18.33
CA ILE A 269 -13.43 7.11 18.32
C ILE A 269 -11.93 6.83 18.31
N VAL A 270 -11.50 5.95 19.21
CA VAL A 270 -10.14 5.43 19.26
C VAL A 270 -10.17 3.98 18.80
N ASP A 271 -9.43 3.68 17.73
CA ASP A 271 -9.29 2.33 17.17
C ASP A 271 -7.81 1.89 17.16
N GLY A 272 -7.57 0.59 17.00
CA GLY A 272 -6.24 0.00 17.00
C GLY A 272 -5.50 0.23 18.32
N ILE A 273 -6.18 -0.02 19.45
CA ILE A 273 -5.68 0.30 20.79
C ILE A 273 -4.55 -0.67 21.17
N ALA A 274 -3.33 -0.16 21.29
CA ALA A 274 -2.18 -0.88 21.82
C ALA A 274 -1.92 -0.51 23.29
N LEU A 275 -1.65 -1.51 24.11
CA LEU A 275 -1.26 -1.40 25.51
C LEU A 275 0.26 -1.33 25.61
N LEU A 276 0.77 -0.40 26.42
CA LEU A 276 2.16 -0.41 26.88
C LEU A 276 2.20 -0.86 28.33
N LEU A 277 2.92 -1.95 28.61
CA LEU A 277 3.00 -2.60 29.91
C LEU A 277 4.40 -2.49 30.52
N ASN A 278 4.48 -2.30 31.83
CA ASN A 278 5.74 -2.38 32.60
C ASN A 278 6.02 -3.82 33.09
N GLU A 279 7.13 -3.98 33.81
CA GLU A 279 7.58 -5.26 34.36
C GLU A 279 6.59 -5.82 35.40
N GLU A 280 5.78 -4.97 36.03
CA GLU A 280 4.72 -5.36 36.97
C GLU A 280 3.38 -5.70 36.30
N ALA A 281 3.34 -5.83 34.96
CA ALA A 281 2.13 -6.08 34.19
C ALA A 281 1.05 -4.97 34.32
N GLN A 282 1.45 -3.75 34.66
CA GLN A 282 0.58 -2.58 34.74
C GLN A 282 0.58 -1.82 33.42
N VAL A 283 -0.60 -1.35 33.00
CA VAL A 283 -0.72 -0.48 31.84
C VAL A 283 -0.17 0.91 32.17
N ILE A 284 0.94 1.25 31.53
CA ILE A 284 1.59 2.57 31.66
C ILE A 284 0.82 3.59 30.82
N SER A 285 0.46 3.20 29.60
CA SER A 285 -0.25 4.04 28.64
C SER A 285 -0.93 3.18 27.58
N LEU A 286 -1.94 3.75 26.93
CA LEU A 286 -2.51 3.22 25.70
C LEU A 286 -2.00 4.06 24.52
N LEU A 287 -1.90 3.45 23.36
CA LEU A 287 -1.74 4.13 22.08
C LEU A 287 -2.96 3.79 21.24
N GLY A 288 -3.54 4.78 20.59
CA GLY A 288 -4.66 4.52 19.71
C GLY A 288 -4.77 5.55 18.61
N THR A 289 -5.39 5.13 17.51
CA THR A 289 -5.69 6.03 16.41
C THR A 289 -7.02 6.72 16.70
N ILE A 290 -6.94 8.00 17.01
CA ILE A 290 -8.08 8.86 17.32
C ILE A 290 -8.63 9.43 16.03
N GLN A 291 -9.93 9.24 15.79
CA GLN A 291 -10.67 9.84 14.68
C GLN A 291 -11.99 10.43 15.18
N HIS A 292 -12.43 11.52 14.57
CA HIS A 292 -13.74 12.06 14.95
C HIS A 292 -14.87 11.18 14.40
N SER A 293 -15.95 11.06 15.16
CA SER A 293 -17.16 10.30 14.83
C SER A 293 -17.72 10.61 13.44
N SER A 294 -17.75 11.88 13.03
CA SER A 294 -18.24 12.29 11.70
C SER A 294 -17.26 11.99 10.55
N GLY A 295 -16.00 11.66 10.83
CA GLY A 295 -14.98 11.34 9.83
C GLY A 295 -14.34 12.52 9.09
N LEU A 296 -14.48 13.77 9.57
CA LEU A 296 -13.94 14.97 8.89
C LEU A 296 -12.59 15.45 9.46
N ASN A 297 -11.84 16.17 8.63
CA ASN A 297 -10.43 16.57 8.84
C ASN A 297 -10.10 17.59 9.93
N ASN A 298 -11.05 18.35 10.51
CA ASN A 298 -10.73 19.46 11.41
C ASN A 298 -11.78 19.68 12.49
N ILE A 299 -11.66 18.96 13.60
CA ILE A 299 -12.71 18.91 14.62
C ILE A 299 -12.14 19.24 15.99
N GLN A 300 -13.00 19.73 16.88
CA GLN A 300 -12.63 20.13 18.23
C GLN A 300 -12.76 18.95 19.21
N ILE A 301 -11.78 18.79 20.10
CA ILE A 301 -11.94 18.01 21.35
C ILE A 301 -11.93 19.02 22.49
N GLN A 302 -12.97 19.12 23.31
CA GLN A 302 -13.04 20.11 24.42
C GLN A 302 -12.70 21.55 23.99
N GLY A 303 -13.14 21.97 22.79
CA GLY A 303 -12.87 23.29 22.22
C GLY A 303 -11.49 23.45 21.56
N CYS A 304 -10.63 22.42 21.61
CA CYS A 304 -9.31 22.40 20.99
C CYS A 304 -9.40 21.91 19.54
N LEU A 305 -9.14 22.76 18.55
CA LEU A 305 -9.12 22.39 17.13
C LEU A 305 -8.02 21.35 16.84
N ILE A 306 -8.30 20.23 16.20
CA ILE A 306 -7.30 19.21 15.86
C ILE A 306 -7.18 19.07 14.34
N LYS A 307 -5.95 19.14 13.82
CA LYS A 307 -5.64 19.16 12.38
C LYS A 307 -4.67 18.03 12.00
N PRO A 308 -5.02 16.79 12.36
CA PRO A 308 -5.68 15.96 11.33
C PRO A 308 -7.01 15.31 11.80
N SER A 309 -7.85 14.84 10.86
CA SER A 309 -9.07 14.03 11.15
C SER A 309 -8.78 12.81 11.99
N GLN A 310 -7.58 12.28 11.79
CA GLN A 310 -7.12 11.04 12.32
C GLN A 310 -5.65 11.20 12.69
N PHE A 311 -5.34 10.88 13.93
CA PHE A 311 -3.97 10.95 14.44
C PHE A 311 -3.76 9.86 15.47
N VAL A 312 -2.52 9.42 15.60
CA VAL A 312 -2.15 8.48 16.65
C VAL A 312 -1.76 9.29 17.89
N ALA A 313 -2.31 8.93 19.04
CA ALA A 313 -2.04 9.64 20.28
C ALA A 313 -1.81 8.67 21.44
N LEU A 314 -1.00 9.16 22.38
CA LEU A 314 -0.84 8.56 23.69
C LEU A 314 -2.04 8.90 24.57
N LEU A 315 -2.50 7.89 25.30
CA LEU A 315 -3.68 7.90 26.15
C LEU A 315 -3.26 7.40 27.53
N SER A 316 -2.99 8.32 28.44
CA SER A 316 -2.47 8.02 29.77
C SER A 316 -3.57 8.03 30.84
N ASN A 317 -3.32 7.37 31.97
CA ASN A 317 -4.27 7.21 33.08
C ASN A 317 -5.61 6.52 32.72
N PRO A 318 -5.64 5.44 31.93
CA PRO A 318 -6.91 4.88 31.47
C PRO A 318 -7.77 4.23 32.58
N ASN A 319 -7.24 4.07 33.80
CA ASN A 319 -7.88 3.33 34.88
C ASN A 319 -8.91 4.14 35.68
N ASN A 320 -8.93 5.48 35.57
CA ASN A 320 -9.79 6.36 36.39
C ASN A 320 -10.99 6.97 35.64
N GLY A 321 -11.24 6.54 34.39
CA GLY A 321 -12.32 7.07 33.53
C GLY A 321 -12.05 8.44 32.90
N ARG A 322 -10.90 9.04 33.19
CA ARG A 322 -10.38 10.26 32.55
C ARG A 322 -9.01 9.98 31.97
N THR A 323 -8.96 9.87 30.66
CA THR A 323 -7.72 9.57 29.96
C THR A 323 -7.12 10.87 29.45
N ALA A 324 -5.88 11.15 29.80
CA ALA A 324 -5.17 12.29 29.23
C ALA A 324 -4.68 11.91 27.82
N VAL A 325 -5.18 12.63 26.81
CA VAL A 325 -4.78 12.51 25.41
C VAL A 325 -3.62 13.46 25.16
N ASP A 326 -2.54 12.93 24.64
CA ASP A 326 -1.38 13.71 24.20
C ASP A 326 -1.58 14.26 22.79
N LEU A 327 -1.46 15.58 22.65
CA LEU A 327 -1.67 16.32 21.40
C LEU A 327 -0.36 16.89 20.82
N GLU A 328 0.80 16.49 21.35
CA GLU A 328 2.09 17.00 20.85
C GLU A 328 2.27 16.69 19.35
N GLY A 329 2.58 17.73 18.56
CA GLY A 329 2.74 17.62 17.10
C GLY A 329 1.43 17.62 16.31
N VAL A 330 0.28 17.65 16.98
CA VAL A 330 -1.05 17.63 16.35
C VAL A 330 -1.67 19.02 16.27
N ASN A 331 -1.44 19.90 17.26
CA ASN A 331 -1.78 21.32 17.18
C ASN A 331 -0.85 22.21 18.03
N THR A 332 -0.55 23.42 17.55
CA THR A 332 0.23 24.46 18.24
C THR A 332 -0.60 25.39 19.12
N THR A 333 -1.94 25.43 18.96
CA THR A 333 -2.82 26.35 19.73
C THR A 333 -3.52 25.69 20.91
N CYS A 334 -3.34 24.39 21.11
CA CYS A 334 -3.97 23.62 22.17
C CYS A 334 -2.95 23.30 23.26
N PRO A 335 -3.39 23.04 24.51
CA PRO A 335 -2.51 22.45 25.50
C PRO A 335 -1.94 21.14 24.95
N SER A 336 -0.71 20.81 25.37
CA SER A 336 -0.04 19.56 24.95
C SER A 336 -0.80 18.31 25.35
N THR A 337 -1.72 18.42 26.32
CA THR A 337 -2.60 17.34 26.77
C THR A 337 -4.01 17.86 27.04
N ILE A 338 -5.01 17.00 26.85
CA ILE A 338 -6.42 17.23 27.20
C ILE A 338 -6.98 16.02 27.94
N GLU A 339 -8.06 16.18 28.71
CA GLU A 339 -8.66 15.10 29.52
C GLU A 339 -10.14 14.86 29.15
N PRO A 340 -10.43 14.26 27.99
CA PRO A 340 -11.78 13.80 27.66
C PRO A 340 -12.24 12.65 28.57
N SER A 341 -13.56 12.52 28.67
CA SER A 341 -14.20 11.32 29.19
C SER A 341 -13.85 10.13 28.30
N PHE A 342 -13.51 8.99 28.90
CA PHE A 342 -13.07 7.79 28.18
C PHE A 342 -14.02 6.62 28.44
N ALA A 343 -14.47 5.94 27.39
CA ALA A 343 -15.27 4.72 27.51
C ALA A 343 -14.77 3.64 26.55
N TYR A 344 -14.49 2.45 27.07
CA TYR A 344 -14.03 1.31 26.27
C TYR A 344 -15.18 0.35 25.93
N PHE A 345 -15.09 -0.26 24.75
CA PHE A 345 -16.05 -1.26 24.27
C PHE A 345 -15.29 -2.48 23.76
N ASN A 346 -15.46 -3.61 24.46
CA ASN A 346 -14.83 -4.89 24.15
C ASN A 346 -15.51 -5.64 22.98
N LYS A 347 -15.68 -4.94 21.85
CA LYS A 347 -16.19 -5.52 20.60
C LYS A 347 -15.44 -4.91 19.41
N PRO A 348 -14.96 -5.73 18.46
CA PRO A 348 -14.25 -5.21 17.30
C PRO A 348 -15.17 -4.28 16.50
N LEU A 349 -14.58 -3.20 15.99
CA LEU A 349 -15.28 -2.15 15.27
C LEU A 349 -15.90 -2.63 13.94
N ASN A 350 -15.24 -3.60 13.30
CA ASN A 350 -15.63 -4.18 12.02
C ASN A 350 -16.09 -5.64 12.19
N SER A 351 -17.32 -5.86 12.67
CA SER A 351 -18.06 -7.08 12.36
C SER A 351 -18.77 -6.91 11.01
N GLU A 352 -18.64 -7.90 10.12
CA GLU A 352 -19.10 -7.86 8.72
C GLU A 352 -20.63 -7.78 8.54
N THR A 353 -21.40 -7.76 9.62
CA THR A 353 -22.87 -7.79 9.59
C THR A 353 -23.44 -6.37 9.73
N SER A 354 -24.20 -5.96 8.71
CA SER A 354 -24.96 -4.68 8.56
C SER A 354 -24.16 -3.37 8.63
N PHE A 355 -23.44 -3.04 7.56
CA PHE A 355 -22.92 -1.68 7.34
C PHE A 355 -23.94 -0.76 6.65
N TYR A 356 -24.93 -1.32 5.94
CA TYR A 356 -25.96 -0.58 5.22
C TYR A 356 -27.32 -0.71 5.91
N ASN A 357 -27.91 0.43 6.29
CA ASN A 357 -29.20 0.54 6.97
C ASN A 357 -30.15 1.43 6.16
N ARG A 358 -31.47 1.30 6.34
CA ARG A 358 -32.43 2.27 5.79
C ARG A 358 -32.56 3.46 6.74
N VAL A 359 -32.78 4.66 6.21
CA VAL A 359 -32.96 5.87 7.04
C VAL A 359 -34.05 5.66 8.08
N GLY A 360 -35.20 5.11 7.67
CA GLY A 360 -36.34 4.87 8.55
C GLY A 360 -36.02 4.00 9.77
N ASP A 361 -35.04 3.11 9.66
CA ASP A 361 -34.67 2.18 10.73
C ASP A 361 -33.76 2.85 11.78
N ILE A 362 -32.97 3.87 11.40
CA ILE A 362 -31.92 4.46 12.24
C ILE A 362 -32.10 5.97 12.51
N GLN A 363 -33.15 6.60 12.01
CA GLN A 363 -33.31 8.07 12.05
C GLN A 363 -33.27 8.65 13.46
N GLU A 364 -33.90 7.99 14.44
CA GLU A 364 -33.85 8.45 15.84
C GLU A 364 -32.47 8.23 16.48
N GLN A 365 -31.81 7.11 16.17
CA GLN A 365 -30.48 6.76 16.69
C GLN A 365 -29.37 7.67 16.11
N ALA A 366 -29.53 8.12 14.87
CA ALA A 366 -28.56 8.94 14.14
C ALA A 366 -29.04 10.39 13.92
N LYS A 367 -30.03 10.88 14.70
CA LYS A 367 -30.71 12.16 14.47
C LYS A 367 -29.77 13.36 14.34
N THR A 368 -28.75 13.43 15.20
CA THR A 368 -27.76 14.52 15.16
C THR A 368 -26.92 14.47 13.87
N LEU A 369 -26.46 13.28 13.47
CA LEU A 369 -25.65 13.06 12.27
C LEU A 369 -26.43 13.33 10.98
N LEU A 370 -27.69 12.90 10.95
CA LEU A 370 -28.57 13.01 9.79
C LEU A 370 -29.28 14.36 9.68
N SER A 371 -29.20 15.22 10.70
CA SER A 371 -29.85 16.53 10.74
C SER A 371 -29.56 17.48 9.56
N PRO A 372 -28.40 17.42 8.87
CA PRO A 372 -28.15 18.25 7.68
C PRO A 372 -28.90 17.80 6.42
N PHE A 373 -29.53 16.63 6.47
CA PHE A 373 -30.17 15.99 5.33
C PHE A 373 -31.69 15.96 5.48
N LEU A 374 -32.38 16.12 4.36
CA LEU A 374 -33.81 15.87 4.27
C LEU A 374 -34.03 14.61 3.43
N PHE A 375 -34.71 13.63 4.03
CA PHE A 375 -35.07 12.36 3.41
C PHE A 375 -36.57 12.30 3.20
N PRO A 376 -37.07 12.58 1.98
CA PRO A 376 -38.49 12.42 1.67
C PRO A 376 -38.97 10.96 1.74
N ASP A 377 -38.03 10.02 1.65
CA ASP A 377 -38.29 8.58 1.61
C ASP A 377 -37.43 7.85 2.66
N PRO A 378 -38.04 7.03 3.54
CA PRO A 378 -37.34 6.29 4.57
C PRO A 378 -36.49 5.12 4.04
N ASP A 379 -36.71 4.64 2.81
CA ASP A 379 -35.99 3.51 2.20
C ASP A 379 -34.62 3.87 1.63
N ILE A 380 -34.22 5.14 1.70
CA ILE A 380 -32.86 5.56 1.32
C ILE A 380 -31.83 4.79 2.16
N ARG A 381 -30.78 4.30 1.51
CA ARG A 381 -29.74 3.51 2.17
C ARG A 381 -28.62 4.39 2.66
N ILE A 382 -28.16 4.09 3.86
CA ILE A 382 -27.07 4.76 4.52
C ILE A 382 -26.06 3.73 5.01
N ALA A 383 -24.78 3.99 4.69
CA ALA A 383 -23.65 3.30 5.28
C ALA A 383 -23.30 3.96 6.62
N TRP A 384 -23.72 3.31 7.72
CA TRP A 384 -23.60 3.81 9.09
C TRP A 384 -23.71 2.67 10.09
N LYS A 385 -23.08 2.82 11.26
CA LYS A 385 -23.22 1.91 12.41
C LYS A 385 -23.37 2.73 13.70
N GLU A 386 -24.07 2.20 14.69
CA GLU A 386 -24.23 2.88 15.98
C GLU A 386 -22.90 2.97 16.73
N GLU A 387 -22.06 1.94 16.60
CA GLU A 387 -20.72 1.85 17.17
C GLU A 387 -19.76 2.86 16.55
N LEU A 388 -19.85 2.99 15.22
CA LEU A 388 -19.12 3.91 14.36
C LEU A 388 -20.10 4.93 13.77
N PRO A 389 -20.46 6.01 14.48
CA PRO A 389 -21.41 7.01 13.99
C PRO A 389 -20.83 7.89 12.86
N ARG A 390 -20.00 7.32 12.00
CA ARG A 390 -19.48 7.89 10.77
C ARG A 390 -20.45 7.62 9.63
N LEU A 391 -20.73 8.68 8.89
CA LEU A 391 -21.51 8.61 7.67
C LEU A 391 -20.56 8.41 6.50
N TYR A 392 -20.57 7.23 5.88
CA TYR A 392 -19.68 6.95 4.74
C TYR A 392 -20.38 7.22 3.42
N THR A 393 -21.63 6.77 3.30
CA THR A 393 -22.38 6.82 2.05
C THR A 393 -23.85 7.00 2.36
N ILE A 394 -24.51 7.85 1.58
CA ILE A 394 -25.97 7.91 1.45
C ILE A 394 -26.27 7.67 -0.02
N TYR A 395 -27.12 6.70 -0.34
CA TYR A 395 -27.50 6.42 -1.72
C TYR A 395 -28.91 5.85 -1.81
N SER A 396 -29.53 6.02 -2.98
CA SER A 396 -30.83 5.45 -3.27
C SER A 396 -30.72 4.43 -4.41
N ASP A 397 -31.07 3.17 -4.14
CA ASP A 397 -31.15 2.12 -5.17
C ASP A 397 -32.13 2.49 -6.30
N ASN A 398 -33.21 3.20 -5.95
CA ASN A 398 -34.32 3.55 -6.86
C ASN A 398 -34.18 4.96 -7.43
N GLN A 399 -33.00 5.59 -7.32
CA GLN A 399 -32.74 6.97 -7.73
C GLN A 399 -33.67 8.01 -7.07
N ILE A 400 -34.20 7.71 -5.88
CA ILE A 400 -35.05 8.61 -5.11
C ILE A 400 -34.18 9.75 -4.59
N PRO A 401 -34.53 11.01 -4.90
CA PRO A 401 -33.71 12.14 -4.49
C PRO A 401 -33.87 12.44 -3.01
N PHE A 402 -32.77 12.85 -2.39
CA PHE A 402 -32.72 13.46 -1.06
C PHE A 402 -31.99 14.79 -1.11
N PHE A 403 -31.99 15.52 -0.01
CA PHE A 403 -31.40 16.85 0.03
C PHE A 403 -30.27 16.95 1.03
N TRP A 404 -29.17 17.56 0.61
CA TRP A 404 -28.14 18.06 1.50
C TRP A 404 -28.27 19.58 1.58
N ASN A 405 -28.82 20.06 2.69
CA ASN A 405 -29.40 21.40 2.79
C ASN A 405 -30.44 21.65 1.67
N ASN A 406 -30.07 22.42 0.64
CA ASN A 406 -30.92 22.77 -0.50
C ASN A 406 -30.52 22.05 -1.80
N LEU A 407 -29.47 21.23 -1.77
CA LEU A 407 -28.97 20.54 -2.96
C LEU A 407 -29.68 19.19 -3.11
N LYS A 408 -30.36 18.98 -4.23
CA LYS A 408 -31.09 17.75 -4.54
C LYS A 408 -30.16 16.71 -5.19
N MET A 409 -30.08 15.52 -4.61
CA MET A 409 -29.02 14.53 -4.89
C MET A 409 -29.57 13.11 -4.87
N LYS A 410 -28.85 12.17 -5.48
CA LYS A 410 -29.15 10.73 -5.50
C LYS A 410 -28.11 9.89 -4.76
N ARG A 411 -26.90 10.41 -4.62
CA ARG A 411 -25.79 9.75 -3.94
C ARG A 411 -24.86 10.79 -3.32
N LEU A 412 -24.35 10.45 -2.16
CA LEU A 412 -23.37 11.23 -1.41
C LEU A 412 -22.40 10.26 -0.76
N GLU A 413 -21.11 10.47 -0.98
CA GLU A 413 -20.05 9.67 -0.38
C GLU A 413 -19.05 10.58 0.30
N PHE A 414 -18.78 10.30 1.57
CA PHE A 414 -17.79 11.01 2.36
C PHE A 414 -16.48 10.24 2.40
N SER A 415 -15.40 10.90 2.01
CA SER A 415 -14.04 10.50 2.36
C SER A 415 -13.62 11.22 3.66
N ASN A 416 -12.37 11.05 4.09
CA ASN A 416 -11.85 11.77 5.27
C ASN A 416 -11.88 13.31 5.08
N SER A 417 -11.82 13.79 3.83
CA SER A 417 -11.56 15.21 3.54
C SER A 417 -12.43 15.83 2.45
N SER A 418 -13.26 15.01 1.79
CA SER A 418 -14.05 15.41 0.64
C SER A 418 -15.38 14.69 0.61
N ALA A 419 -16.30 15.23 -0.18
CA ALA A 419 -17.57 14.60 -0.47
C ALA A 419 -17.76 14.50 -1.99
N TYR A 420 -18.03 13.29 -2.47
CA TYR A 420 -18.54 13.03 -3.81
C TYR A 420 -20.05 13.13 -3.80
N VAL A 421 -20.62 13.86 -4.75
CA VAL A 421 -22.06 14.12 -4.85
C VAL A 421 -22.54 13.78 -6.24
N GLU A 422 -23.57 12.94 -6.33
CA GLU A 422 -24.35 12.75 -7.54
C GLU A 422 -25.67 13.53 -7.43
N LEU A 423 -25.84 14.52 -8.30
CA LEU A 423 -27.03 15.37 -8.36
C LEU A 423 -28.22 14.61 -8.95
N ALA A 424 -29.43 14.98 -8.54
CA ALA A 424 -30.62 14.49 -9.24
C ALA A 424 -30.68 15.01 -10.68
N ASN A 425 -31.34 14.28 -11.58
CA ASN A 425 -31.35 14.60 -13.03
C ASN A 425 -31.88 16.02 -13.35
N ASP A 426 -32.78 16.53 -12.53
CA ASP A 426 -33.38 17.86 -12.64
C ASP A 426 -32.69 18.92 -11.76
N SER A 427 -31.62 18.54 -11.07
CA SER A 427 -30.88 19.43 -10.18
C SER A 427 -29.71 20.08 -10.92
N LEU A 428 -29.67 21.42 -10.90
CA LEU A 428 -28.59 22.24 -11.43
C LEU A 428 -28.00 23.11 -10.33
N LEU A 429 -26.69 23.04 -10.14
CA LEU A 429 -25.97 23.95 -9.26
C LEU A 429 -25.42 25.12 -10.09
N LYS A 430 -26.00 26.30 -9.92
CA LYS A 430 -25.51 27.52 -10.59
C LYS A 430 -24.24 28.03 -9.91
N LEU A 431 -23.21 28.29 -10.70
CA LEU A 431 -21.92 28.85 -10.29
C LEU A 431 -21.57 29.99 -11.24
N GLU A 432 -21.90 31.22 -10.84
CA GLU A 432 -21.68 32.40 -11.67
C GLU A 432 -22.27 32.22 -13.10
N THR A 433 -21.42 32.04 -14.11
CA THR A 433 -21.78 31.83 -15.52
C THR A 433 -21.86 30.36 -15.94
N PHE A 434 -21.63 29.42 -15.02
CA PHE A 434 -21.66 27.97 -15.26
C PHE A 434 -22.84 27.32 -14.53
N TYR A 435 -23.32 26.21 -15.09
CA TYR A 435 -24.23 25.30 -14.41
C TYR A 435 -23.59 23.93 -14.28
N CYS A 436 -23.59 23.38 -13.08
CA CYS A 436 -23.17 22.00 -12.85
C CYS A 436 -24.38 21.05 -12.82
N ALA A 437 -24.21 19.88 -13.42
CA ALA A 437 -25.17 18.78 -13.38
C ALA A 437 -24.43 17.45 -13.18
N GLY A 438 -25.16 16.41 -12.80
CA GLY A 438 -24.63 15.05 -12.71
C GLY A 438 -23.74 14.83 -11.49
N ILE A 439 -22.49 15.28 -11.53
CA ILE A 439 -21.50 14.99 -10.48
C ILE A 439 -20.84 16.29 -9.99
N ALA A 440 -20.70 16.40 -8.67
CA ALA A 440 -19.98 17.48 -8.00
C ALA A 440 -19.06 16.92 -6.90
N TYR A 441 -17.94 17.60 -6.69
CA TYR A 441 -16.94 17.27 -5.69
C TYR A 441 -16.76 18.43 -4.75
N PHE A 442 -16.80 18.14 -3.46
CA PHE A 442 -16.65 19.11 -2.39
C PHE A 442 -15.47 18.76 -1.50
N LYS A 443 -14.75 19.76 -1.01
CA LYS A 443 -13.68 19.63 -0.02
C LYS A 443 -14.15 20.17 1.32
N HIS A 444 -13.87 19.45 2.40
CA HIS A 444 -14.16 19.95 3.75
C HIS A 444 -13.26 21.15 4.08
N ASN A 445 -13.85 22.17 4.70
CA ASN A 445 -13.13 23.39 5.06
C ASN A 445 -12.15 23.13 6.21
N LEU A 446 -11.09 23.94 6.26
CA LEU A 446 -10.06 23.82 7.29
C LEU A 446 -10.48 24.40 8.63
N TYR A 447 -11.38 25.38 8.58
CA TYR A 447 -12.02 25.98 9.74
C TYR A 447 -13.53 25.97 9.47
N PRO A 448 -14.21 24.84 9.75
CA PRO A 448 -15.64 24.77 9.52
C PRO A 448 -16.37 25.72 10.50
N ILE A 449 -17.58 26.13 10.13
CA ILE A 449 -18.40 27.02 10.96
C ILE A 449 -18.83 26.30 12.25
N ASP A 450 -19.02 24.98 12.15
CA ASP A 450 -19.34 24.05 13.23
C ASP A 450 -18.91 22.62 12.85
N ASN A 451 -19.06 21.65 13.74
CA ASN A 451 -18.66 20.25 13.49
C ASN A 451 -19.72 19.44 12.71
N SER A 452 -20.72 20.09 12.10
CA SER A 452 -21.80 19.39 11.39
C SER A 452 -21.40 19.00 9.96
N LEU A 453 -22.07 17.98 9.42
CA LEU A 453 -21.98 17.62 8.01
C LEU A 453 -22.75 18.58 7.09
N THR A 454 -23.05 19.82 7.49
CA THR A 454 -23.80 20.77 6.64
C THR A 454 -22.97 21.24 5.45
N LYS A 455 -23.63 21.47 4.30
CA LYS A 455 -22.97 21.87 3.05
C LYS A 455 -22.09 23.12 3.19
N LYS A 456 -22.42 24.05 4.10
CA LYS A 456 -21.66 25.29 4.37
C LYS A 456 -20.22 25.04 4.86
N ASN A 457 -19.95 23.88 5.45
CA ASN A 457 -18.62 23.47 5.91
C ASN A 457 -17.76 22.87 4.79
N PHE A 458 -18.27 22.88 3.54
CA PHE A 458 -17.57 22.35 2.39
C PHE A 458 -17.50 23.38 1.27
N THR A 459 -16.39 23.35 0.54
CA THR A 459 -16.13 24.17 -0.64
C THR A 459 -16.22 23.30 -1.89
N LEU A 460 -16.96 23.75 -2.91
CA LEU A 460 -16.98 23.06 -4.20
C LEU A 460 -15.60 23.17 -4.87
N ILE A 461 -15.07 22.05 -5.35
CA ILE A 461 -13.73 21.98 -5.97
C ILE A 461 -13.78 21.49 -7.42
N GLY A 462 -14.90 20.91 -7.85
CA GLY A 462 -15.14 20.60 -9.26
C GLY A 462 -16.51 19.98 -9.51
N CYS A 463 -16.92 19.97 -10.78
CA CYS A 463 -18.18 19.39 -11.22
C CYS A 463 -18.19 19.15 -12.74
N ASN A 464 -19.18 18.42 -13.24
CA ASN A 464 -19.47 18.41 -14.68
C ASN A 464 -20.28 19.65 -15.06
N ILE A 465 -19.90 20.33 -16.13
CA ILE A 465 -20.68 21.44 -16.68
C ILE A 465 -21.72 20.91 -17.67
N ASN A 466 -22.94 21.43 -17.56
CA ASN A 466 -24.02 21.16 -18.51
C ASN A 466 -24.64 22.50 -18.86
N ASN A 467 -24.02 23.17 -19.83
CA ASN A 467 -24.18 24.57 -20.19
C ASN A 467 -23.41 25.56 -19.31
N GLY A 468 -22.55 26.35 -19.93
CA GLY A 468 -21.81 27.43 -19.29
C GLY A 468 -21.44 28.53 -20.28
N LYS A 469 -20.97 29.65 -19.75
CA LYS A 469 -20.47 30.76 -20.55
C LYS A 469 -19.12 31.22 -20.06
N MET A 470 -18.22 31.47 -20.99
CA MET A 470 -16.95 32.17 -20.74
C MET A 470 -16.88 33.45 -21.58
N LYS A 471 -16.09 34.44 -21.13
CA LYS A 471 -15.94 35.72 -21.80
C LYS A 471 -14.57 35.87 -22.42
N LEU A 472 -14.52 36.19 -23.70
CA LEU A 472 -13.31 36.60 -24.40
C LEU A 472 -13.58 37.96 -25.06
N ASN A 473 -12.83 39.00 -24.69
CA ASN A 473 -13.04 40.38 -25.19
C ASN A 473 -14.49 40.88 -25.08
N ASN A 474 -15.15 40.63 -23.93
CA ASN A 474 -16.56 40.94 -23.68
C ASN A 474 -17.58 40.23 -24.58
N GLN A 475 -17.16 39.21 -25.34
CA GLN A 475 -18.07 38.32 -26.07
C GLN A 475 -18.25 37.02 -25.29
N ASP A 476 -19.50 36.57 -25.20
CA ASP A 476 -19.86 35.30 -24.57
C ASP A 476 -19.56 34.13 -25.52
N ILE A 477 -18.85 33.12 -25.03
CA ILE A 477 -18.66 31.83 -25.70
C ILE A 477 -19.47 30.79 -24.91
N ASN A 478 -20.46 30.17 -25.57
CA ASN A 478 -21.30 29.14 -24.97
C ASN A 478 -20.57 27.80 -24.95
N LEU A 479 -20.61 27.13 -23.80
CA LEU A 479 -20.03 25.82 -23.58
C LEU A 479 -21.18 24.83 -23.36
N TYR A 480 -21.15 23.69 -24.04
CA TYR A 480 -22.24 22.70 -23.98
C TYR A 480 -22.00 21.65 -22.88
N SER A 481 -20.85 20.96 -22.91
CA SER A 481 -20.50 19.96 -21.89
C SER A 481 -19.00 19.91 -21.59
N GLY A 482 -18.65 19.43 -20.40
CA GLY A 482 -17.26 19.41 -19.93
C GLY A 482 -17.14 19.16 -18.44
N LYS A 483 -15.94 19.43 -17.92
CA LYS A 483 -15.59 19.39 -16.50
C LYS A 483 -15.03 20.75 -16.08
N VAL A 484 -15.49 21.24 -14.94
CA VAL A 484 -14.95 22.41 -14.26
C VAL A 484 -14.20 21.95 -13.02
N SER A 485 -13.01 22.52 -12.81
CA SER A 485 -12.23 22.36 -11.59
C SER A 485 -11.69 23.73 -11.15
N TYR A 486 -11.74 23.99 -9.85
CA TYR A 486 -11.09 25.16 -9.25
C TYR A 486 -9.61 24.85 -9.01
N PHE A 487 -8.71 25.75 -9.38
CA PHE A 487 -7.26 25.50 -9.26
C PHE A 487 -6.45 26.77 -8.92
N PHE A 488 -5.20 26.58 -8.48
CA PHE A 488 -4.29 27.64 -8.05
C PHE A 488 -2.94 27.56 -8.78
N PRO A 489 -2.36 28.65 -9.29
CA PRO A 489 -1.16 28.56 -10.12
C PRO A 489 0.16 28.38 -9.35
N LYS A 490 0.19 28.63 -8.03
CA LYS A 490 1.45 28.82 -7.28
C LYS A 490 2.26 27.55 -6.99
N ASN A 491 1.73 26.33 -7.16
CA ASN A 491 2.49 25.08 -6.91
C ASN A 491 2.32 24.08 -8.07
N LEU A 492 3.34 24.02 -8.92
CA LEU A 492 3.40 23.30 -10.20
C LEU A 492 3.66 21.79 -10.07
N SER A 493 3.38 21.15 -8.93
CA SER A 493 3.77 19.76 -8.66
C SER A 493 2.61 18.86 -8.27
N VAL A 494 1.52 18.82 -9.06
CA VAL A 494 0.51 17.76 -8.92
C VAL A 494 0.19 17.19 -10.29
N GLU A 495 0.94 16.15 -10.64
CA GLU A 495 0.62 15.19 -11.69
C GLU A 495 -0.39 14.20 -11.13
N ASN A 496 -1.40 13.87 -11.95
CA ASN A 496 -2.37 12.79 -11.77
C ASN A 496 -3.37 12.97 -10.62
N ASN A 497 -4.64 13.07 -11.02
CA ASN A 497 -5.87 12.74 -10.28
C ASN A 497 -5.98 13.13 -8.79
N GLU A 498 -7.16 13.69 -8.48
CA GLU A 498 -7.75 13.81 -7.14
C GLU A 498 -7.23 14.97 -6.29
N PHE A 499 -7.84 16.14 -6.49
CA PHE A 499 -8.42 17.00 -5.44
C PHE A 499 -7.60 17.35 -4.19
N PHE A 500 -6.27 17.49 -4.26
CA PHE A 500 -5.47 17.75 -3.06
C PHE A 500 -4.64 19.04 -3.02
N HIS A 501 -5.06 19.84 -2.03
CA HIS A 501 -4.41 20.83 -1.16
C HIS A 501 -3.66 21.99 -1.85
N HIS A 502 -3.90 23.25 -1.43
CA HIS A 502 -2.90 24.27 -1.06
C HIS A 502 -3.49 25.71 -0.93
N GLN A 503 -2.77 26.50 -0.08
CA GLN A 503 -2.82 27.91 0.34
C GLN A 503 -4.16 28.51 0.82
N GLU A 504 -4.25 28.64 2.15
CA GLU A 504 -5.33 29.20 2.96
C GLU A 504 -5.04 30.68 3.27
N GLU A 505 -5.88 31.60 2.78
CA GLU A 505 -6.15 32.84 3.50
C GLU A 505 -7.46 32.63 4.28
N ASP A 506 -7.42 32.78 5.60
CA ASP A 506 -8.58 32.74 6.50
C ASP A 506 -9.54 31.54 6.34
N GLY A 507 -9.00 30.36 5.99
CA GLY A 507 -9.75 29.11 6.06
C GLY A 507 -10.71 28.80 4.92
N LYS A 508 -10.74 29.63 3.87
CA LYS A 508 -11.46 29.35 2.63
C LYS A 508 -10.49 29.01 1.51
N LEU A 509 -10.74 27.91 0.81
CA LEU A 509 -10.12 27.65 -0.48
C LEU A 509 -10.78 28.58 -1.51
N VAL A 510 -10.23 29.77 -1.71
CA VAL A 510 -10.68 30.71 -2.72
C VAL A 510 -9.77 30.60 -3.93
N SER A 511 -10.19 29.85 -4.94
CA SER A 511 -9.44 29.75 -6.18
C SER A 511 -9.57 31.04 -6.99
N ASP A 512 -8.43 31.55 -7.46
CA ASP A 512 -8.37 32.72 -8.35
C ASP A 512 -8.81 32.37 -9.79
N TYR A 513 -8.83 31.08 -10.14
CA TYR A 513 -8.99 30.62 -11.52
C TYR A 513 -9.81 29.34 -11.68
N ILE A 514 -10.58 29.29 -12.75
CA ILE A 514 -11.41 28.14 -13.10
C ILE A 514 -10.79 27.45 -14.32
N LYS A 515 -10.55 26.14 -14.21
CA LYS A 515 -10.14 25.30 -15.33
C LYS A 515 -11.38 24.62 -15.89
N ILE A 516 -11.54 24.72 -17.20
CA ILE A 516 -12.57 24.03 -17.95
C ILE A 516 -11.90 23.06 -18.92
N GLU A 517 -12.41 21.84 -18.95
CA GLU A 517 -12.03 20.82 -19.92
C GLU A 517 -13.29 20.34 -20.63
N LEU A 518 -13.35 20.53 -21.94
CA LEU A 518 -14.51 20.18 -22.74
C LEU A 518 -14.48 18.69 -23.10
N GLU A 519 -15.65 18.07 -23.13
CA GLU A 519 -15.78 16.67 -23.58
C GLU A 519 -15.41 16.56 -25.06
N GLU A 520 -15.90 17.50 -25.88
CA GLU A 520 -15.62 17.62 -27.31
C GLU A 520 -14.90 18.94 -27.61
N GLU A 521 -14.09 18.97 -28.68
CA GLU A 521 -13.41 20.20 -29.08
C GLU A 521 -14.42 21.19 -29.68
N LEU A 522 -14.36 22.45 -29.27
CA LEU A 522 -15.28 23.51 -29.69
C LEU A 522 -14.56 24.49 -30.62
N LEU A 523 -15.01 24.63 -31.87
CA LEU A 523 -14.54 25.69 -32.76
C LEU A 523 -14.97 27.05 -32.19
N ILE A 524 -14.00 27.93 -31.91
CA ILE A 524 -14.29 29.23 -31.26
C ILE A 524 -13.69 30.43 -31.98
N MET A 525 -12.64 30.27 -32.77
CA MET A 525 -11.98 31.38 -33.47
C MET A 525 -11.20 30.91 -34.69
N LYS A 526 -10.94 31.86 -35.58
CA LYS A 526 -9.95 31.79 -36.65
C LYS A 526 -8.70 32.54 -36.18
N VAL A 527 -7.52 31.94 -36.31
CA VAL A 527 -6.23 32.58 -36.04
C VAL A 527 -5.46 32.59 -37.35
N GLU A 528 -5.22 33.79 -37.89
CA GLU A 528 -4.73 33.97 -39.26
C GLU A 528 -5.53 33.13 -40.27
N ASP A 529 -4.92 32.19 -40.98
CA ASP A 529 -5.56 31.35 -42.00
C ASP A 529 -5.96 29.95 -41.47
N SER A 530 -6.14 29.82 -40.14
CA SER A 530 -6.39 28.54 -39.49
C SER A 530 -7.56 28.60 -38.49
N PHE A 531 -8.31 27.51 -38.37
CA PHE A 531 -9.37 27.32 -37.38
C PHE A 531 -8.83 26.79 -36.06
N TYR A 532 -9.26 27.38 -34.94
CA TYR A 532 -8.88 26.95 -33.60
C TYR A 532 -10.04 26.28 -32.85
N TYR A 533 -9.81 25.02 -32.49
CA TYR A 533 -10.73 24.17 -31.75
C TYR A 533 -10.28 24.05 -30.29
N LEU A 534 -11.06 24.66 -29.40
CA LEU A 534 -10.84 24.67 -27.96
C LEU A 534 -11.03 23.28 -27.35
N LYS A 535 -10.08 22.84 -26.53
CA LYS A 535 -10.22 21.67 -25.65
C LYS A 535 -10.25 22.04 -24.17
N LYS A 536 -9.46 23.02 -23.75
CA LYS A 536 -9.37 23.49 -22.36
C LYS A 536 -9.27 24.99 -22.25
N ALA A 537 -9.92 25.57 -21.26
CA ALA A 537 -9.86 27.00 -20.96
C ALA A 537 -9.46 27.22 -19.50
N ILE A 538 -8.66 28.25 -19.27
CA ILE A 538 -8.41 28.82 -17.95
C ILE A 538 -9.06 30.19 -17.89
N LEU A 539 -9.90 30.38 -16.88
CA LEU A 539 -10.67 31.60 -16.66
C LEU A 539 -10.31 32.22 -15.32
N ASP A 540 -10.48 33.53 -15.19
CA ASP A 540 -10.54 34.18 -13.87
C ASP A 540 -11.87 33.88 -13.16
N ASN A 541 -11.96 34.28 -11.89
CA ASN A 541 -13.19 34.22 -11.08
C ASN A 541 -14.34 35.13 -11.56
N LYS A 542 -14.23 35.76 -12.73
CA LYS A 542 -15.31 36.51 -13.39
C LYS A 542 -15.73 35.85 -14.71
N GLY A 543 -15.14 34.70 -15.03
CA GLY A 543 -15.37 33.96 -16.26
C GLY A 543 -14.63 34.51 -17.48
N ASN A 544 -13.68 35.45 -17.31
CA ASN A 544 -12.86 35.96 -18.41
C ASN A 544 -11.76 34.96 -18.75
N VAL A 545 -11.56 34.73 -20.04
CA VAL A 545 -10.50 33.87 -20.57
C VAL A 545 -9.14 34.49 -20.31
N ILE A 546 -8.26 33.70 -19.69
CA ILE A 546 -6.84 34.02 -19.47
C ILE A 546 -5.99 33.27 -20.47
N ALA A 547 -6.28 31.98 -20.64
CA ALA A 547 -5.56 31.11 -21.53
C ALA A 547 -6.45 30.01 -22.10
N LEU A 548 -6.20 29.62 -23.34
CA LEU A 548 -6.91 28.58 -24.08
C LEU A 548 -5.91 27.54 -24.57
N SER A 549 -6.33 26.27 -24.61
CA SER A 549 -5.57 25.18 -25.18
C SER A 549 -6.46 24.28 -26.03
N GLY A 550 -5.93 23.86 -27.16
CA GLY A 550 -6.74 23.30 -28.23
C GLY A 550 -5.91 22.96 -29.44
N ARG A 551 -6.60 22.65 -30.53
CA ARG A 551 -6.01 22.22 -31.80
C ARG A 551 -6.21 23.30 -32.85
N LEU A 552 -5.25 23.42 -33.76
CA LEU A 552 -5.32 24.32 -34.90
C LEU A 552 -5.41 23.47 -36.17
N GLU A 553 -6.36 23.78 -37.05
CA GLU A 553 -6.49 23.18 -38.38
C GLU A 553 -6.41 24.26 -39.44
N ASN A 554 -5.60 24.09 -40.48
CA ASN A 554 -5.58 25.02 -41.60
C ASN A 554 -6.87 24.94 -42.42
N GLU A 555 -7.30 26.08 -42.99
CA GLU A 555 -8.43 26.12 -43.94
C GLU A 555 -8.17 25.18 -45.13
N ASN A 556 -6.92 25.11 -45.58
CA ASN A 556 -6.44 24.14 -46.55
C ASN A 556 -5.78 22.96 -45.83
N LYS A 557 -6.46 21.81 -45.79
CA LYS A 557 -5.98 20.56 -45.15
C LYS A 557 -4.64 20.02 -45.66
N GLU A 558 -4.12 20.57 -46.77
CA GLU A 558 -2.84 20.19 -47.38
C GLU A 558 -1.64 20.96 -46.82
N GLU A 559 -1.85 22.08 -46.12
CA GLU A 559 -0.76 22.89 -45.58
C GLU A 559 -0.50 22.56 -44.10
N THR A 560 0.78 22.48 -43.72
CA THR A 560 1.21 22.27 -42.33
C THR A 560 1.48 23.64 -41.68
N PHE A 561 0.81 23.96 -40.58
CA PHE A 561 1.08 25.19 -39.82
C PHE A 561 2.49 25.13 -39.21
N SER A 562 3.27 26.22 -39.33
CA SER A 562 4.66 26.29 -38.86
C SER A 562 4.89 27.55 -38.04
N LEU A 563 4.90 27.42 -36.71
CA LEU A 563 5.62 28.37 -35.85
C LEU A 563 7.11 28.21 -36.15
N GLU A 564 7.83 29.29 -36.46
CA GLU A 564 9.19 29.26 -37.04
C GLU A 564 10.07 28.11 -36.48
N ASN A 565 10.29 27.10 -37.35
CA ASN A 565 11.09 25.86 -37.18
C ASN A 565 10.42 24.57 -36.65
N GLY A 566 9.09 24.46 -36.60
CA GLY A 566 8.42 23.19 -36.32
C GLY A 566 7.31 22.85 -37.31
N ARG A 567 7.51 21.83 -38.16
CA ARG A 567 6.44 21.22 -38.97
C ARG A 567 5.73 20.17 -38.12
N TYR A 568 4.40 20.23 -37.98
CA TYR A 568 3.67 19.29 -37.13
C TYR A 568 2.48 18.65 -37.86
N ASN A 569 2.58 17.34 -38.09
CA ASN A 569 1.55 16.49 -38.68
C ASN A 569 1.05 15.42 -37.68
N ASP A 570 1.33 15.60 -36.38
CA ASP A 570 1.12 14.57 -35.36
C ASP A 570 -0.10 14.86 -34.48
N ASN A 571 -0.92 13.84 -34.23
CA ASN A 571 -2.17 13.90 -33.46
C ASN A 571 -1.98 14.24 -31.95
N GLY A 572 -0.75 14.53 -31.52
CA GLY A 572 -0.36 14.78 -30.12
C GLY A 572 0.16 16.19 -29.82
N VAL A 573 0.01 17.14 -30.76
CA VAL A 573 0.49 18.52 -30.63
C VAL A 573 -0.69 19.49 -30.57
N GLY A 574 -0.73 20.35 -29.55
CA GLY A 574 -1.74 21.39 -29.37
C GLY A 574 -1.13 22.79 -29.35
N PHE A 575 -1.99 23.81 -29.34
CA PHE A 575 -1.61 25.22 -29.26
C PHE A 575 -2.22 25.87 -28.03
N LYS A 576 -1.39 26.65 -27.33
CA LYS A 576 -1.75 27.46 -26.18
C LYS A 576 -1.85 28.92 -26.62
N LEU A 577 -2.98 29.55 -26.33
CA LEU A 577 -3.22 30.97 -26.57
C LEU A 577 -3.39 31.72 -25.25
N PHE A 578 -2.76 32.89 -25.13
CA PHE A 578 -2.77 33.72 -23.91
C PHE A 578 -2.49 35.19 -24.26
N ASN A 579 -2.56 36.08 -23.27
CA ASN A 579 -2.39 37.54 -23.45
C ASN A 579 -3.29 38.15 -24.53
N PHE A 580 -4.58 37.78 -24.51
CA PHE A 580 -5.56 38.28 -25.46
C PHE A 580 -5.68 39.81 -25.41
N SER A 581 -5.49 40.44 -26.56
CA SER A 581 -5.86 41.82 -26.84
C SER A 581 -7.14 41.84 -27.70
N LYS A 582 -7.60 43.03 -28.12
CA LYS A 582 -8.83 43.18 -28.91
C LYS A 582 -8.87 42.32 -30.18
N ASN A 583 -7.73 42.13 -30.84
CA ASN A 583 -7.59 41.39 -32.10
C ASN A 583 -6.27 40.61 -32.23
N GLU A 584 -5.43 40.62 -31.19
CA GLU A 584 -4.15 39.92 -31.19
C GLU A 584 -4.06 38.96 -30.00
N VAL A 585 -3.31 37.90 -30.17
CA VAL A 585 -3.12 36.87 -29.17
C VAL A 585 -1.71 36.30 -29.25
N ASP A 586 -1.12 36.00 -28.11
CA ASP A 586 0.15 35.29 -28.06
C ASP A 586 -0.13 33.79 -28.15
N MET A 587 0.52 33.12 -29.11
CA MET A 587 0.41 31.69 -29.35
C MET A 587 1.76 31.02 -29.09
N THR A 588 1.71 29.82 -28.52
CA THR A 588 2.87 28.92 -28.44
C THR A 588 2.45 27.47 -28.65
N LEU A 589 3.39 26.65 -29.11
CA LEU A 589 3.22 25.21 -29.21
C LEU A 589 3.14 24.60 -27.80
N SER A 590 2.27 23.60 -27.63
CA SER A 590 2.14 22.83 -26.39
C SER A 590 1.97 21.34 -26.71
N TYR A 591 2.89 20.51 -26.23
CA TYR A 591 2.72 19.04 -26.27
C TYR A 591 1.69 18.63 -25.21
N TYR A 592 0.74 17.77 -25.60
CA TYR A 592 -0.47 17.42 -24.86
C TYR A 592 -0.36 17.48 -23.31
N LEU A 593 -1.14 18.39 -22.70
CA LEU A 593 -1.80 18.35 -21.36
C LEU A 593 -1.03 17.99 -20.07
N SER A 594 0.25 17.62 -20.11
CA SER A 594 1.08 17.36 -18.92
C SER A 594 2.03 18.49 -18.57
N CYS A 595 2.10 19.56 -19.37
CA CYS A 595 2.89 20.71 -19.00
C CYS A 595 2.24 21.38 -17.79
N LYS A 596 2.82 21.09 -16.61
CA LYS A 596 2.49 21.64 -15.29
C LYS A 596 2.35 23.18 -15.32
N ASP A 597 2.98 23.81 -16.30
CA ASP A 597 3.23 25.25 -16.46
C ASP A 597 2.22 25.97 -17.39
N PHE A 598 0.91 25.69 -17.26
CA PHE A 598 -0.11 26.34 -18.10
C PHE A 598 -0.18 27.87 -17.92
N MET A 599 0.33 28.41 -16.81
CA MET A 599 0.21 29.82 -16.44
C MET A 599 1.52 30.61 -16.49
N THR A 600 2.68 29.98 -16.69
CA THR A 600 3.96 30.71 -16.74
C THR A 600 4.28 31.13 -18.16
N SER A 601 4.74 32.38 -18.32
CA SER A 601 5.25 32.94 -19.58
C SER A 601 6.74 32.63 -19.82
N GLN A 602 7.37 31.90 -18.90
CA GLN A 602 8.79 31.54 -19.02
C GLN A 602 8.94 30.34 -19.95
N LYS A 603 9.81 30.48 -20.96
CA LYS A 603 10.24 29.38 -21.83
C LYS A 603 10.69 28.19 -20.99
N ASN A 604 9.86 27.15 -20.90
CA ASN A 604 10.31 25.86 -20.44
C ASN A 604 10.79 25.07 -21.67
N SER A 605 12.07 24.70 -21.72
CA SER A 605 12.74 24.18 -22.93
C SER A 605 12.16 22.86 -23.47
N TYR A 606 11.26 22.23 -22.71
CA TYR A 606 10.62 20.96 -23.04
C TYR A 606 9.14 21.11 -23.43
N CYS A 607 8.49 22.25 -23.19
CA CYS A 607 7.03 22.40 -23.27
C CYS A 607 6.55 23.52 -24.19
N ASP A 608 7.30 24.61 -24.31
CA ASP A 608 6.87 25.80 -25.04
C ASP A 608 7.76 26.06 -26.27
N GLY A 609 7.13 26.22 -27.42
CA GLY A 609 7.77 26.72 -28.64
C GLY A 609 8.09 28.22 -28.54
N ALA A 610 8.52 28.81 -29.67
CA ALA A 610 8.61 30.27 -29.75
C ALA A 610 7.22 30.88 -29.54
N ILE A 611 7.12 31.86 -28.64
CA ILE A 611 5.90 32.66 -28.49
C ILE A 611 5.83 33.60 -29.69
N GLN A 612 4.74 33.51 -30.45
CA GLN A 612 4.48 34.36 -31.60
C GLN A 612 3.14 35.07 -31.40
N ARG A 613 3.04 36.32 -31.85
CA ARG A 613 1.82 37.10 -31.77
C ARG A 613 1.08 37.00 -33.10
N HIS A 614 -0.19 36.62 -33.03
CA HIS A 614 -1.04 36.41 -34.20
C HIS A 614 -2.32 37.23 -34.10
N THR A 615 -2.94 37.49 -35.25
CA THR A 615 -4.28 38.08 -35.31
C THR A 615 -5.35 36.99 -35.24
N TYR A 616 -6.49 37.28 -34.60
CA TYR A 616 -7.59 36.33 -34.50
C TYR A 616 -8.96 37.00 -34.64
N GLU A 617 -9.95 36.19 -35.03
CA GLU A 617 -11.36 36.55 -35.15
C GLU A 617 -12.24 35.47 -34.49
N LEU A 618 -13.21 35.87 -33.67
CA LEU A 618 -14.12 34.94 -33.01
C LEU A 618 -15.17 34.42 -33.99
N ILE A 619 -15.43 33.11 -33.94
CA ILE A 619 -16.44 32.45 -34.76
C ILE A 619 -17.71 32.32 -33.92
N HIS A 620 -18.82 32.81 -34.47
CA HIS A 620 -20.12 32.89 -33.79
C HIS A 620 -21.03 31.68 -34.07
#